data_AF-A0A8T7A7H5-F1
#
_entry.id   AF-A0A8T7A7H5-F1
#
_cell.length_a   1.000
_cell.length_b   1.000
_cell.length_c   1.000
_cell.angle_alpha   90.00
_cell.angle_beta   90.00
_cell.angle_gamma   90.00
#
_symmetry.space_group_name_H-M   'P 1'
#
loop_
_entity.id
_entity.type
_entity.pdbx_description
1 polymer ?
#
loop_
_entity_poly.entity_id
_entity_poly.type
_entity_poly.pdbx_seq_one_letter_code
_entity_poly.pdbx_strand_id
1 'polypeptide(L)'
;MFDIGFTEMLLIALIALVVLGPERLPKVARKLGGLVRQSRQMFYKFQHELSKETEGLDQGIKSGINKLQHDVKDVEKDVKAFFTSKPDHLEDNEE
;
A
#
# COMPACT_ATOMS: atom_id res chain seq x y z
N MET A 1 18.14 9.66 -29.30
CA MET A 1 17.27 9.42 -30.47
C MET A 1 15.82 9.84 -30.20
N PHE A 2 15.61 10.89 -29.41
CA PHE A 2 14.33 11.62 -29.28
C PHE A 2 14.65 13.10 -29.19
N ASP A 3 15.34 13.60 -30.20
CA ASP A 3 15.72 14.99 -30.33
C ASP A 3 14.54 15.81 -30.86
N ILE A 4 13.35 15.66 -30.25
CA ILE A 4 12.17 16.47 -30.63
C ILE A 4 12.39 17.88 -30.09
N GLY A 5 12.89 18.74 -30.95
CA GLY A 5 13.04 20.16 -30.71
C GLY A 5 11.72 20.92 -30.82
N PHE A 6 11.76 22.20 -30.43
CA PHE A 6 10.60 23.10 -30.53
C PHE A 6 10.01 23.14 -31.96
N THR A 7 10.88 23.14 -32.98
CA THR A 7 10.48 23.18 -34.39
C THR A 7 9.69 21.94 -34.82
N GLU A 8 10.10 20.74 -34.41
CA GLU A 8 9.41 19.50 -34.77
C GLU A 8 8.04 19.41 -34.07
N MET A 9 7.96 19.85 -32.81
CA MET A 9 6.69 20.01 -32.09
C MET A 9 5.72 20.93 -32.85
N LEU A 10 6.22 22.07 -33.38
CA LEU A 10 5.43 23.01 -34.15
C LEU A 10 4.96 22.42 -35.49
N LEU A 11 5.84 21.70 -36.19
CA LEU A 11 5.50 21.01 -37.43
C LEU A 11 4.41 19.94 -37.22
N ILE A 12 4.53 19.12 -36.18
CA ILE A 12 3.52 18.12 -35.81
C ILE A 12 2.19 18.81 -35.47
N ALA A 13 2.23 19.92 -34.71
CA ALA A 13 1.03 20.69 -34.39
C ALA A 13 0.34 21.22 -35.65
N LEU A 14 1.10 21.74 -36.62
CA LEU A 14 0.55 22.19 -37.91
C LEU A 14 -0.10 21.04 -38.68
N ILE A 15 0.58 19.90 -38.79
CA ILE A 15 0.03 18.71 -39.46
C ILE A 15 -1.27 18.26 -38.77
N ALA A 16 -1.28 18.21 -37.43
CA ALA A 16 -2.46 17.87 -36.65
C ALA A 16 -3.61 18.85 -36.89
N LEU A 17 -3.33 20.15 -36.99
CA LEU A 17 -4.34 21.17 -37.31
C LEU A 17 -4.92 21.00 -38.71
N VAL A 18 -4.12 20.61 -39.71
CA VAL A 18 -4.60 20.38 -41.08
C VAL A 18 -5.43 19.10 -41.17
N VAL A 19 -4.94 18.00 -40.60
CA VAL A 19 -5.60 16.68 -40.68
C VAL A 19 -6.89 16.64 -39.87
N LEU A 20 -6.83 17.10 -38.63
CA LEU A 20 -7.97 17.05 -37.71
C LEU A 20 -8.85 18.29 -37.84
N GLY A 21 -8.27 19.44 -38.18
CA GLY A 21 -8.94 20.74 -38.20
C GLY A 21 -8.74 21.52 -36.88
N PRO A 22 -8.55 22.85 -36.94
CA PRO A 22 -8.29 23.70 -35.77
C PRO A 22 -9.45 23.71 -34.76
N GLU A 23 -10.68 23.51 -35.21
CA GLU A 23 -11.85 23.46 -34.33
C GLU A 23 -12.05 22.09 -33.65
N ARG A 24 -11.51 21.02 -34.24
CA ARG A 24 -11.72 19.65 -33.77
C ARG A 24 -10.63 19.20 -32.81
N LEU A 25 -9.39 19.65 -33.00
CA LEU A 25 -8.27 19.40 -32.10
C LEU A 25 -8.59 19.74 -30.62
N PRO A 26 -9.09 20.94 -30.27
CA PRO A 26 -9.47 21.26 -28.89
C PRO A 26 -10.64 20.42 -28.38
N LYS A 27 -11.59 20.05 -29.25
CA LYS A 27 -12.73 19.18 -28.87
C LYS A 27 -12.24 17.78 -28.50
N VAL A 28 -11.33 17.20 -29.29
CA VAL A 28 -10.73 15.88 -29.02
C VAL A 28 -9.85 15.92 -27.77
N ALA A 29 -9.00 16.94 -27.64
CA ALA A 29 -8.17 17.13 -26.44
C ALA A 29 -9.00 17.26 -25.16
N ARG A 30 -10.13 17.97 -25.20
CA ARG A 30 -11.07 18.05 -24.05
C ARG A 30 -11.71 16.71 -23.72
N LYS A 31 -12.09 15.92 -24.73
CA LYS A 31 -12.65 14.56 -24.52
C LYS A 31 -11.61 13.62 -23.91
N LEU A 32 -10.41 13.56 -24.48
CA LEU A 32 -9.31 12.75 -23.97
C LEU A 32 -8.89 13.20 -22.56
N GLY A 33 -8.77 14.51 -22.35
CA GLY A 33 -8.48 15.08 -21.03
C GLY A 33 -9.56 14.75 -20.00
N GLY A 34 -10.83 14.75 -20.39
CA GLY A 34 -11.94 14.30 -19.55
C GLY A 34 -11.83 12.81 -19.18
N LEU A 35 -11.45 11.95 -20.12
CA LEU A 35 -11.26 10.51 -19.87
C LEU A 35 -10.05 10.24 -18.96
N VAL A 36 -8.93 10.92 -19.20
CA VAL A 36 -7.73 10.82 -18.36
C VAL A 36 -8.03 11.34 -16.96
N ARG A 37 -8.76 12.45 -16.82
CA ARG A 37 -9.16 13.01 -15.52
C ARG A 37 -10.02 12.03 -14.73
N GLN A 38 -11.01 11.41 -15.37
CA GLN A 38 -11.86 10.39 -14.74
C GLN A 38 -11.05 9.16 -14.33
N SER A 39 -10.17 8.68 -15.20
CA SER A 39 -9.28 7.55 -14.90
C SER A 39 -8.39 7.87 -13.70
N ARG A 40 -7.77 9.06 -13.68
CA ARG A 40 -6.95 9.53 -12.57
C ARG A 40 -7.74 9.57 -11.26
N GLN A 41 -8.97 10.08 -11.28
CA GLN A 41 -9.86 10.08 -10.10
C GLN A 41 -10.18 8.66 -9.62
N MET A 42 -10.37 7.71 -10.53
CA MET A 42 -10.61 6.31 -10.19
C MET A 42 -9.38 5.66 -9.54
N PHE A 43 -8.18 5.91 -10.07
CA PHE A 43 -6.92 5.50 -9.42
C PHE A 43 -6.76 6.09 -8.02
N TYR A 44 -7.14 7.35 -7.81
CA TYR A 44 -7.12 7.95 -6.47
C TYR A 44 -8.10 7.28 -5.50
N LYS A 45 -9.29 6.91 -5.96
CA LYS A 45 -10.26 6.18 -5.14
C LYS A 45 -9.74 4.80 -4.76
N PHE A 46 -9.18 4.06 -5.72
CA PHE A 46 -8.54 2.78 -5.44
C PHE A 46 -7.36 2.92 -4.47
N GLN A 47 -6.48 3.89 -4.69
CA GLN A 47 -5.40 4.17 -3.75
C GLN A 47 -5.94 4.51 -2.35
N HIS A 48 -7.04 5.27 -2.26
CA HIS A 48 -7.62 5.66 -0.99
C HIS A 48 -8.37 4.51 -0.28
N GLU A 49 -8.98 3.60 -1.04
CA GLU A 49 -9.59 2.37 -0.51
C GLU A 49 -8.50 1.39 -0.05
N LEU A 50 -7.46 1.17 -0.87
CA LEU A 50 -6.29 0.39 -0.49
C LEU A 50 -5.60 1.02 0.71
N SER A 51 -5.38 2.34 0.76
CA SER A 51 -4.75 3.02 1.89
C SER A 51 -5.62 3.03 3.14
N LYS A 52 -6.95 3.09 3.03
CA LYS A 52 -7.84 2.86 4.19
C LYS A 52 -7.73 1.43 4.70
N GLU A 53 -7.58 0.47 3.82
CA GLU A 53 -7.25 -0.90 4.19
C GLU A 53 -5.82 -0.99 4.75
N THR A 54 -4.86 -0.23 4.23
CA THR A 54 -3.45 -0.26 4.66
C THR A 54 -3.22 0.41 6.02
N GLU A 55 -3.89 1.51 6.33
CA GLU A 55 -3.87 2.13 7.67
C GLU A 55 -4.61 1.28 8.71
N GLY A 56 -5.67 0.57 8.29
CA GLY A 56 -6.33 -0.48 9.09
C GLY A 56 -5.49 -1.75 9.24
N LEU A 57 -4.69 -2.11 8.23
CA LEU A 57 -3.76 -3.25 8.23
C LEU A 57 -2.55 -2.96 9.11
N ASP A 58 -1.99 -1.75 9.07
CA ASP A 58 -0.86 -1.37 9.94
C ASP A 58 -1.29 -1.37 11.42
N GLN A 59 -2.50 -0.89 11.73
CA GLN A 59 -3.05 -0.99 13.10
C GLN A 59 -3.49 -2.42 13.45
N GLY A 60 -4.04 -3.19 12.50
CA GLY A 60 -4.47 -4.57 12.69
C GLY A 60 -3.29 -5.52 12.92
N ILE A 61 -2.22 -5.38 12.14
CA ILE A 61 -0.95 -6.12 12.29
C ILE A 61 -0.26 -5.72 13.60
N LYS A 62 -0.18 -4.42 13.93
CA LYS A 62 0.38 -3.99 15.23
C LYS A 62 -0.43 -4.50 16.42
N SER A 63 -1.76 -4.53 16.31
CA SER A 63 -2.64 -5.04 17.37
C SER A 63 -2.55 -6.55 17.50
N GLY A 64 -2.44 -7.30 16.40
CA GLY A 64 -2.24 -8.75 16.40
C GLY A 64 -0.88 -9.15 16.97
N ILE A 65 0.19 -8.45 16.57
CA ILE A 65 1.55 -8.66 17.10
C ILE A 65 1.62 -8.32 18.59
N ASN A 66 0.96 -7.25 19.06
CA ASN A 66 0.91 -6.92 20.49
C ASN A 66 0.17 -7.97 21.32
N LYS A 67 -0.95 -8.51 20.82
CA LYS A 67 -1.67 -9.60 21.50
C LYS A 67 -0.83 -10.87 21.58
N LEU A 68 -0.22 -11.27 20.48
CA LEU A 68 0.69 -12.43 20.44
C LEU A 68 1.88 -12.25 21.38
N GLN A 69 2.47 -11.05 21.45
CA GLN A 69 3.53 -10.77 22.43
C GLN A 69 3.06 -10.91 23.87
N HIS A 70 1.83 -10.49 24.17
CA HIS A 70 1.27 -10.61 25.51
C HIS A 70 1.02 -12.07 25.87
N ASP A 71 0.37 -12.82 24.99
CA ASP A 71 0.07 -14.25 25.18
C ASP A 71 1.36 -15.08 25.30
N VAL A 72 2.37 -14.83 24.47
CA VAL A 72 3.68 -15.51 24.56
C VAL A 72 4.40 -15.18 25.87
N LYS A 73 4.28 -13.95 26.36
CA LYS A 73 4.91 -13.52 27.62
C LYS A 73 4.21 -14.09 28.85
N ASP A 74 2.91 -14.29 28.78
CA ASP A 74 2.14 -14.96 29.83
C ASP A 74 2.42 -16.48 29.83
N VAL A 75 2.51 -17.11 28.64
CA VAL A 75 2.99 -18.49 28.50
C VAL A 75 4.42 -18.64 29.02
N GLU A 76 5.34 -17.72 28.71
CA GLU A 76 6.71 -17.76 29.23
C GLU A 76 6.75 -17.67 30.75
N LYS A 77 5.91 -16.82 31.36
CA LYS A 77 5.78 -16.73 32.82
C LYS A 77 5.23 -18.01 33.44
N ASP A 78 4.18 -18.58 32.86
CA ASP A 78 3.57 -19.82 33.34
C ASP A 78 4.57 -20.96 33.21
N VAL A 79 5.20 -21.10 32.04
CA VAL A 79 6.24 -22.09 31.78
C VAL A 79 7.42 -21.92 32.74
N LYS A 80 7.87 -20.68 33.00
CA LYS A 80 8.93 -20.40 33.97
C LYS A 80 8.48 -20.70 35.41
N ALA A 81 7.22 -20.49 35.76
CA ALA A 81 6.66 -20.88 37.04
C ALA A 81 6.60 -22.41 37.19
N PHE A 82 6.19 -23.13 36.13
CA PHE A 82 6.18 -24.60 36.07
C PHE A 82 7.60 -25.21 36.12
N PHE A 83 8.60 -24.57 35.50
CA PHE A 83 9.99 -25.03 35.54
C PHE A 83 10.74 -24.59 36.81
N THR A 84 10.33 -23.49 37.44
CA THR A 84 10.88 -23.04 38.74
C THR A 84 10.24 -23.77 39.93
N SER A 85 9.05 -24.37 39.76
CA SER A 85 8.56 -25.43 40.65
C SER A 85 9.36 -26.72 40.42
N LYS A 86 10.62 -26.65 40.84
CA LYS A 86 11.50 -27.77 41.09
C LYS A 86 10.81 -28.75 42.06
N PRO A 87 10.78 -30.07 41.79
CA PRO A 87 10.33 -31.06 42.75
C PRO A 87 11.45 -31.27 43.78
N ASP A 88 11.52 -30.39 44.78
CA ASP A 88 12.36 -30.63 45.97
C ASP A 88 11.57 -31.45 46.99
N HIS A 89 11.46 -32.76 46.72
CA HIS A 89 11.13 -33.77 47.73
C HIS A 89 11.64 -35.14 47.26
N LEU A 90 12.98 -35.31 47.30
CA LEU A 90 13.65 -36.61 47.35
C LEU A 90 15.00 -36.48 48.10
N GLU A 91 14.98 -35.97 49.33
CA GLU A 91 15.94 -36.35 50.35
C GLU A 91 15.16 -36.51 51.67
N ASP A 92 15.58 -37.45 52.51
CA ASP A 92 14.96 -37.89 53.77
C ASP A 92 13.98 -39.06 53.64
N ASN A 93 14.47 -40.17 53.10
CA ASN A 93 14.18 -41.47 53.69
C ASN A 93 15.31 -42.45 53.35
N GLU A 94 16.24 -42.63 54.28
CA GLU A 94 16.87 -43.93 54.58
C GLU A 94 17.64 -43.81 55.91
N GLU A 95 17.17 -44.60 56.88
CA GLU A 95 17.83 -44.97 58.14
C GLU A 95 19.17 -45.69 57.90
#